data_AF-A0A538MPJ3-F1
#
_entry.id   AF-A0A538MPJ3-F1
#
_cell.length_a   1.000
_cell.length_b   1.000
_cell.length_c   1.000
_cell.angle_alpha   90.00
_cell.angle_beta   90.00
_cell.angle_gamma   90.00
#
_symmetry.space_group_name_H-M   'P 1'
#
loop_
_entity.id
_entity.type
_entity.pdbx_description
1 polymer ?
#
loop_
_entity_poly.entity_id
_entity_poly.type
_entity_poly.pdbx_seq_one_letter_code
_entity_poly.pdbx_strand_id
1 'polypeptide(L)'
;MVEPGLDRHEWETEWQALEPLVVDAPAEALPEVDRLIERMLVEQGYPTTEAEAKEAAEPGVVAEFLEARRITNLVEAGKAVDPGDIGAAITGYRNLYELLLAE
;
A
#
# COMPACT_ATOMS: atom_id res chain seq x y z
N MET A 1 -7.33 0.45 23.77
CA MET A 1 -6.56 1.69 23.55
C MET A 1 -5.34 1.25 22.79
N VAL A 2 -5.38 1.35 21.46
CA VAL A 2 -4.20 1.19 20.62
C VAL A 2 -3.44 2.51 20.77
N GLU A 3 -2.17 2.45 21.13
CA GLU A 3 -1.35 3.63 21.39
C GLU A 3 -0.83 4.14 20.04
N PRO A 4 -1.32 5.28 19.50
CA PRO A 4 -1.06 5.72 18.12
C PRO A 4 0.41 5.97 17.77
N GLY A 5 1.32 5.96 18.76
CA GLY A 5 2.76 6.07 18.55
C GLY A 5 3.51 4.74 18.44
N LEU A 6 2.90 3.63 18.87
CA LEU A 6 3.48 2.29 18.75
C LEU A 6 3.39 1.79 17.30
N ASP A 7 2.28 2.12 16.64
CA ASP A 7 1.98 1.72 15.26
C ASP A 7 2.96 2.37 14.27
N ARG A 8 3.33 3.63 14.48
CA ARG A 8 4.27 4.36 13.60
C ARG A 8 5.65 3.69 13.51
N HIS A 9 6.26 3.40 14.66
CA HIS A 9 7.59 2.78 14.69
C HIS A 9 7.55 1.34 14.16
N GLU A 10 6.44 0.63 14.38
CA GLU A 10 6.21 -0.69 13.78
C GLU A 10 6.14 -0.59 12.25
N TRP A 11 5.32 0.31 11.70
CA TRP A 11 5.20 0.52 10.26
C TRP A 11 6.53 0.95 9.62
N GLU A 12 7.28 1.85 10.26
CA GLU A 12 8.62 2.24 9.80
C GLU A 12 9.57 1.05 9.75
N THR A 13 9.56 0.21 10.78
CA THR A 13 10.41 -0.99 10.85
C THR A 13 10.04 -1.98 9.75
N GLU A 14 8.74 -2.23 9.53
CA GLU A 14 8.25 -3.11 8.48
C GLU A 14 8.58 -2.56 7.08
N TRP A 15 8.38 -1.26 6.84
CA TRP A 15 8.75 -0.62 5.58
C TRP A 15 10.25 -0.77 5.29
N GLN A 16 11.11 -0.50 6.27
CA GLN A 16 12.56 -0.66 6.13
C GLN A 16 12.97 -2.10 5.81
N ALA A 17 12.24 -3.10 6.33
CA ALA A 17 12.49 -4.50 6.03
C ALA A 17 12.10 -4.86 4.58
N LEU A 18 11.14 -4.15 3.98
CA LEU A 18 10.69 -4.35 2.60
C LEU A 18 11.56 -3.62 1.57
N GLU A 19 12.27 -2.55 1.93
CA GLU A 19 13.07 -1.77 0.96
C GLU A 19 14.06 -2.60 0.14
N PRO A 20 14.82 -3.56 0.71
CA PRO A 20 15.69 -4.43 -0.08
C PRO A 20 14.91 -5.23 -1.14
N LEU A 21 13.74 -5.77 -0.78
CA LEU A 21 12.90 -6.54 -1.68
C LEU A 21 12.32 -5.67 -2.79
N VAL A 22 11.93 -4.42 -2.48
CA VAL A 22 11.44 -3.45 -3.47
C VAL A 22 12.52 -3.14 -4.52
N VAL A 23 13.79 -3.06 -4.11
CA VAL A 23 14.91 -2.80 -5.02
C VAL A 23 15.28 -4.03 -5.85
N ASP A 24 15.38 -5.20 -5.21
CA ASP A 24 15.89 -6.41 -5.84
C ASP A 24 14.83 -7.13 -6.68
N ALA A 25 13.58 -7.14 -6.22
CA ALA A 25 12.47 -7.85 -6.82
C ALA A 25 11.14 -7.09 -6.61
N PRO A 26 10.92 -5.95 -7.27
CA PRO A 26 9.75 -5.10 -7.05
C PRO A 26 8.41 -5.82 -7.27
N ALA A 27 8.36 -6.75 -8.22
CA ALA A 27 7.17 -7.57 -8.46
C ALA A 27 6.84 -8.48 -7.25
N GLU A 28 7.86 -9.04 -6.61
CA GLU A 28 7.71 -9.89 -5.42
C GLU A 28 7.41 -9.07 -4.17
N ALA A 29 7.82 -7.80 -4.14
CA ALA A 29 7.54 -6.88 -3.05
C ALA A 29 6.07 -6.40 -3.01
N LEU A 30 5.41 -6.30 -4.16
CA LEU A 30 4.06 -5.72 -4.29
C LEU A 30 3.04 -6.28 -3.26
N PRO A 31 2.91 -7.61 -3.08
CA PRO A 31 1.93 -8.15 -2.12
C PRO A 31 2.26 -7.82 -0.67
N GLU A 32 3.54 -7.76 -0.31
CA GLU A 32 3.95 -7.45 1.06
C GLU A 32 3.75 -5.96 1.36
N VAL A 33 4.05 -5.10 0.39
CA VAL A 33 3.78 -3.66 0.48
C VAL A 33 2.27 -3.39 0.55
N ASP A 34 1.45 -4.03 -0.29
CA ASP A 34 -0.01 -3.89 -0.28
C ASP A 34 -0.62 -4.19 1.09
N ARG A 35 -0.19 -5.28 1.75
CA ARG A 35 -0.67 -5.67 3.09
C ARG A 35 -0.29 -4.67 4.17
N LEU A 36 0.91 -4.06 4.08
CA LEU A 36 1.33 -3.02 5.01
C LEU A 36 0.43 -1.79 4.86
N ILE A 37 0.27 -1.28 3.63
CA ILE A 37 -0.55 -0.09 3.37
C ILE A 37 -2.02 -0.34 3.71
N GLU A 38 -2.56 -1.53 3.44
CA GLU A 38 -3.92 -1.90 3.84
C GLU A 38 -4.12 -1.80 5.36
N ARG A 39 -3.19 -2.35 6.15
CA ARG A 39 -3.28 -2.27 7.61
C ARG A 39 -3.25 -0.81 8.08
N MET A 40 -2.33 0.00 7.56
CA MET A 40 -2.26 1.43 7.90
C MET A 40 -3.57 2.15 7.57
N LEU A 41 -4.16 1.90 6.39
CA LEU A 41 -5.44 2.48 5.97
C LEU A 41 -6.58 2.06 6.91
N VAL A 42 -6.71 0.77 7.22
CA VAL A 42 -7.76 0.24 8.10
C VAL A 42 -7.64 0.81 9.51
N GLU A 43 -6.43 0.90 10.05
CA GLU A 43 -6.17 1.44 11.39
C GLU A 43 -6.52 2.94 11.49
N GLN A 44 -6.34 3.69 10.40
CA GLN A 44 -6.74 5.09 10.30
C GLN A 44 -8.20 5.28 9.86
N GLY A 45 -8.94 4.19 9.59
CA GLY A 45 -10.36 4.22 9.25
C GLY A 45 -10.68 4.50 7.78
N TYR A 46 -9.69 4.42 6.89
CA TYR A 46 -9.90 4.50 5.45
C TYR A 46 -10.46 3.17 4.91
N PRO A 47 -11.42 3.21 3.97
CA PRO A 47 -11.91 2.01 3.32
C PRO A 47 -10.88 1.45 2.33
N THR A 48 -10.83 0.13 2.20
CA THR A 48 -9.85 -0.58 1.36
C THR A 48 -10.49 -1.37 0.21
N THR A 49 -11.82 -1.23 0.05
CA THR A 49 -12.61 -1.87 -1.01
C THR A 49 -13.28 -0.84 -1.91
N GLU A 50 -13.45 -1.18 -3.20
CA GLU A 50 -14.15 -0.31 -4.17
C GLU A 50 -15.59 0.02 -3.76
N ALA A 51 -16.26 -0.90 -3.05
CA ALA A 51 -17.64 -0.71 -2.61
C ALA A 51 -17.74 0.42 -1.57
N GLU A 52 -16.81 0.44 -0.61
CA GLU A 52 -16.77 1.41 0.49
C GLU A 52 -16.09 2.73 0.05
N ALA A 53 -15.18 2.68 -0.93
CA ALA A 53 -14.46 3.83 -1.46
C ALA A 53 -15.37 4.96 -1.96
N LYS A 54 -16.56 4.63 -2.50
CA LYS A 54 -17.50 5.61 -3.05
C LYS A 54 -18.07 6.57 -2.01
N GLU A 55 -18.06 6.15 -0.75
CA GLU A 55 -18.57 6.93 0.39
C GLU A 55 -17.43 7.44 1.29
N ALA A 56 -16.16 7.25 0.87
CA ALA A 56 -15.00 7.67 1.63
C ALA A 56 -14.91 9.20 1.73
N ALA A 57 -14.43 9.69 2.88
CA ALA A 57 -14.13 11.10 3.08
C ALA A 57 -13.01 11.59 2.15
N GLU A 58 -12.03 10.72 1.87
CA GLU A 58 -10.88 11.00 1.00
C GLU A 58 -10.80 10.01 -0.18
N PRO A 59 -11.61 10.22 -1.24
CA PRO A 59 -11.67 9.27 -2.35
C PRO A 59 -10.36 9.20 -3.15
N GLY A 60 -9.48 10.21 -3.07
CA GLY A 60 -8.18 10.22 -3.74
C GLY A 60 -7.22 9.17 -3.18
N VAL A 61 -7.06 9.15 -1.85
CA VAL A 61 -6.21 8.18 -1.13
C VAL A 61 -6.64 6.75 -1.44
N VAL A 62 -7.95 6.50 -1.35
CA VAL A 62 -8.53 5.18 -1.59
C VAL A 62 -8.40 4.76 -3.05
N ALA A 63 -8.58 5.69 -4.01
CA ALA A 63 -8.41 5.39 -5.42
C ALA A 63 -6.97 5.02 -5.79
N GLU A 64 -5.97 5.74 -5.24
CA GLU A 64 -4.55 5.44 -5.46
C GLU A 64 -4.19 4.05 -4.94
N PHE A 65 -4.68 3.70 -3.75
CA PHE A 65 -4.49 2.38 -3.16
C PHE A 65 -5.11 1.27 -4.01
N LEU A 66 -6.37 1.44 -4.44
CA LEU A 66 -7.08 0.44 -5.24
C LEU A 66 -6.43 0.22 -6.60
N GLU A 67 -5.88 1.27 -7.23
CA GLU A 67 -5.16 1.13 -8.49
C GLU A 67 -3.83 0.38 -8.32
N ALA A 68 -3.05 0.69 -7.28
CA ALA A 68 -1.83 -0.06 -6.97
C ALA A 68 -2.15 -1.54 -6.66
N ARG A 69 -3.20 -1.78 -5.86
CA ARG A 69 -3.72 -3.12 -5.53
C ARG A 69 -4.16 -3.91 -6.74
N ARG A 70 -4.76 -3.25 -7.73
CA ARG A 70 -5.12 -3.90 -8.99
C ARG A 70 -3.89 -4.49 -9.70
N ILE A 71 -2.77 -3.77 -9.69
CA ILE A 71 -1.50 -4.26 -10.26
C ILE A 71 -0.95 -5.42 -9.43
N THR A 72 -0.92 -5.29 -8.10
CA THR A 72 -0.51 -6.36 -7.17
C THR A 72 -1.29 -7.66 -7.43
N ASN A 73 -2.62 -7.59 -7.53
CA ASN A 73 -3.47 -8.73 -7.81
C ASN A 73 -3.16 -9.39 -9.17
N LEU A 74 -2.80 -8.60 -10.19
CA LEU A 74 -2.41 -9.15 -11.49
C LEU A 74 -1.08 -9.91 -11.39
N VAL A 75 -0.11 -9.38 -10.65
CA VAL A 75 1.18 -10.03 -10.42
C VAL A 75 1.00 -11.32 -9.62
N GLU A 76 0.23 -11.31 -8.53
CA GLU A 76 -0.07 -12.52 -7.73
C GLU A 76 -0.82 -13.59 -8.55
N ALA A 77 -1.68 -13.17 -9.47
CA ALA A 77 -2.36 -14.08 -10.40
C ALA A 77 -1.45 -14.62 -11.52
N GLY A 78 -0.14 -14.33 -11.47
CA GLY A 78 0.86 -14.75 -12.45
C GLY A 78 0.63 -14.16 -13.84
N LYS A 79 -0.03 -13.00 -13.94
CA LYS A 79 -0.25 -12.32 -15.21
C LYS A 79 1.00 -11.55 -15.61
N ALA A 80 1.21 -11.43 -16.92
CA ALA A 80 2.22 -10.52 -17.44
C ALA A 80 1.77 -9.08 -17.17
N VAL A 81 2.59 -8.34 -16.43
CA VAL A 81 2.40 -6.92 -16.09
C VAL A 81 3.63 -6.17 -16.61
N ASP A 82 3.43 -4.97 -17.13
CA ASP A 82 4.54 -4.15 -17.61
C ASP A 82 5.42 -3.68 -16.44
N PRO A 83 6.76 -3.70 -16.56
CA PRO A 83 7.65 -3.18 -15.52
C PRO A 83 7.36 -1.73 -15.11
N GLY A 84 6.87 -0.90 -16.04
CA GLY A 84 6.43 0.47 -15.75
C GLY A 84 5.20 0.52 -14.85
N ASP A 85 4.23 -0.38 -15.05
CA ASP A 85 3.05 -0.50 -14.18
C ASP A 85 3.43 -0.96 -12.78
N ILE A 86 4.39 -1.90 -12.67
CA ILE A 86 4.94 -2.33 -11.38
C ILE A 86 5.62 -1.16 -10.66
N GLY A 87 6.44 -0.38 -11.39
CA GLY A 87 7.08 0.82 -10.83
C GLY A 87 6.07 1.88 -10.38
N ALA A 88 4.99 2.06 -11.14
CA ALA A 88 3.90 2.96 -10.78
C ALA A 88 3.17 2.51 -9.51
N ALA A 89 2.87 1.21 -9.37
CA ALA A 89 2.24 0.67 -8.17
C ALA A 89 3.12 0.82 -6.92
N ILE A 90 4.43 0.53 -7.03
CA ILE A 90 5.39 0.78 -5.93
C ILE A 90 5.43 2.26 -5.55
N THR A 91 5.42 3.16 -6.53
CA THR A 91 5.40 4.61 -6.27
C THR A 91 4.11 5.02 -5.56
N GLY A 92 2.96 4.51 -5.99
CA GLY A 92 1.67 4.78 -5.35
C GLY A 92 1.64 4.31 -3.89
N TYR A 93 2.10 3.09 -3.62
CA TYR A 93 2.21 2.61 -2.24
C TYR A 93 3.18 3.44 -1.38
N ARG A 94 4.31 3.90 -1.94
CA ARG A 94 5.25 4.78 -1.22
C ARG A 94 4.62 6.13 -0.88
N ASN A 95 3.86 6.74 -1.80
CA ASN A 95 3.15 7.99 -1.53
C ASN A 95 2.13 7.80 -0.39
N LEU A 96 1.37 6.70 -0.42
CA LEU A 96 0.41 6.37 0.62
C LEU A 96 1.09 6.14 1.96
N TYR A 97 2.20 5.40 1.98
CA TYR A 97 3.00 5.21 3.19
C TYR A 97 3.43 6.55 3.80
N GLU A 98 4.01 7.45 2.99
CA GLU A 98 4.47 8.76 3.45
C GLU A 98 3.32 9.64 3.97
N LEU A 99 2.16 9.59 3.30
CA LEU A 99 0.95 10.30 3.72
C LEU A 99 0.44 9.77 5.08
N LEU A 100 0.23 8.46 5.18
CA LEU A 100 -0.31 7.80 6.37
C LEU A 100 0.65 7.90 7.56
N LEU A 101 1.96 7.96 7.29
CA LEU A 101 2.96 8.19 8.34
C LEU A 101 2.92 9.64 8.85
N ALA A 102 2.45 10.61 8.07
CA ALA A 102 2.43 12.03 8.44
C ALA A 102 1.20 12.47 9.24
N GLU A 103 0.13 11.66 9.25
CA GLU A 103 -1.13 11.88 10.00
C GLU A 103 -0.97 11.76 11.52
#